data_AF-A0A1Y2SAI8-F1
#
_entry.id   AF-A0A1Y2SAI8-F1
#
_cell.length_a   1.000
_cell.length_b   1.000
_cell.length_c   1.000
_cell.angle_alpha   90.00
_cell.angle_beta   90.00
_cell.angle_gamma   90.00
#
_symmetry.space_group_name_H-M   'P 1'
#
loop_
_entity.id
_entity.type
_entity.pdbx_description
1 polymer ?
#
loop_
_entity_poly.entity_id
_entity_poly.type
_entity_poly.pdbx_seq_one_letter_code
_entity_poly.pdbx_strand_id
1 'polypeptide(L)'
;MVINEQSLQRLILKELEKVGCKKETLNHISNGHEIYGDNGVLDSSSLVQFIAGLSEWVEEHTNGNIDLFSFMDTQFLYNFRDITSISNYLSGHISNASI
;
A
#
# COMPACT_ATOMS: atom_id res chain seq x y z
N MET A 1 9.96 -2.96 15.87
CA MET A 1 9.79 -1.74 15.05
C MET A 1 8.44 -1.15 15.42
N VAL A 2 8.34 0.12 15.82
CA VAL A 2 7.02 0.74 16.05
C VAL A 2 6.48 1.13 14.68
N ILE A 3 5.52 0.37 14.17
CA ILE A 3 4.85 0.68 12.92
C ILE A 3 3.85 1.79 13.22
N ASN A 4 4.20 3.01 12.82
CA ASN A 4 3.34 4.18 12.91
C ASN A 4 2.97 4.66 11.50
N GLU A 5 1.94 5.50 11.40
CA GLU A 5 1.39 6.00 10.13
C GLU A 5 2.47 6.61 9.23
N GLN A 6 3.39 7.41 9.78
CA GLN A 6 4.49 8.02 9.02
C GLN A 6 5.44 6.99 8.40
N SER A 7 5.67 5.87 9.10
CA SER A 7 6.53 4.80 8.59
C SER A 7 5.84 4.01 7.48
N LEU A 8 4.53 3.80 7.59
CA LEU A 8 3.71 3.17 6.56
C LEU A 8 3.61 4.05 5.30
N GLN A 9 3.39 5.35 5.46
CA GLN A 9 3.36 6.27 4.31
C GLN A 9 4.70 6.30 3.56
N ARG A 10 5.84 6.30 4.29
CA ARG A 10 7.16 6.20 3.66
C ARG A 10 7.36 4.89 2.91
N LEU A 11 6.89 3.78 3.47
CA LEU A 11 6.90 2.48 2.78
C LEU A 11 6.09 2.54 1.49
N ILE A 12 4.84 3.02 1.56
CA ILE A 12 3.95 3.13 0.40
C ILE A 12 4.62 3.93 -0.72
N LEU A 13 5.19 5.10 -0.40
CA LEU A 13 5.89 5.92 -1.38
C LEU A 13 7.12 5.22 -1.98
N LYS A 14 7.85 4.43 -1.18
CA LYS A 14 9.01 3.66 -1.65
C LYS A 14 8.59 2.53 -2.61
N GLU A 15 7.51 1.82 -2.31
CA GLU A 15 6.99 0.78 -3.21
C GLU A 15 6.39 1.38 -4.49
N LEU A 16 5.77 2.56 -4.40
CA LEU A 16 5.31 3.31 -5.57
C LEU A 16 6.48 3.75 -6.47
N GLU A 17 7.61 4.17 -5.88
CA GLU A 17 8.81 4.51 -6.64
C GLU A 17 9.35 3.29 -7.43
N LYS A 18 9.31 2.08 -6.84
CA LYS A 18 9.76 0.85 -7.50
C LYS A 18 8.91 0.47 -8.71
N VAL A 19 7.61 0.77 -8.70
CA VAL A 19 6.72 0.54 -9.86
C VAL A 19 6.82 1.64 -10.93
N GLY A 20 7.72 2.61 -10.74
CA GLY A 20 8.04 3.64 -11.73
C GLY A 20 7.36 4.99 -11.52
N CYS A 21 6.68 5.22 -10.38
CA CYS A 21 6.13 6.53 -10.07
C CYS A 21 7.25 7.57 -9.92
N LYS A 22 7.15 8.65 -10.69
CA LYS A 22 8.11 9.77 -10.63
C LYS A 22 7.89 10.61 -9.37
N LYS A 23 8.91 11.36 -8.97
CA LYS A 23 8.88 12.25 -7.80
C LYS A 23 7.67 13.20 -7.76
N GLU A 24 7.27 13.74 -8.91
CA GLU A 24 6.07 14.59 -9.02
C GLU A 24 4.80 13.82 -8.63
N THR A 25 4.60 12.64 -9.20
CA THR A 25 3.51 11.72 -8.86
C THR A 25 3.51 11.33 -7.38
N LEU A 26 4.67 11.01 -6.83
CA LEU A 26 4.82 10.68 -5.41
C LEU A 26 4.42 11.86 -4.50
N ASN A 27 4.75 13.09 -4.89
CA ASN A 27 4.32 14.29 -4.15
C ASN A 27 2.79 14.45 -4.18
N HIS A 28 2.15 14.23 -5.33
CA HIS A 28 0.68 14.27 -5.43
C HIS A 28 0.03 13.22 -4.51
N ILE A 29 0.54 11.98 -4.55
CA ILE A 29 0.05 10.90 -3.69
C ILE A 29 0.26 11.23 -2.20
N SER A 30 1.41 11.78 -1.82
CA SER A 30 1.66 12.18 -0.43
C SER A 30 0.73 13.30 0.06
N ASN A 31 0.14 14.07 -0.86
CA ASN A 31 -0.87 15.09 -0.59
C ASN A 31 -2.31 14.53 -0.65
N GLY A 32 -2.48 13.21 -0.72
CA GLY A 32 -3.79 12.54 -0.69
C GLY A 32 -4.44 12.34 -2.06
N HIS A 33 -3.69 12.44 -3.16
CA HIS A 33 -4.23 12.08 -4.47
C HIS A 33 -4.42 10.57 -4.59
N GLU A 34 -5.37 10.19 -5.44
CA GLU A 34 -5.69 8.80 -5.73
C GLU A 34 -4.51 8.08 -6.38
N ILE A 35 -4.18 6.92 -5.83
CA ILE A 35 -3.27 5.93 -6.40
C ILE A 35 -4.01 5.10 -7.44
N TYR A 36 -5.25 4.72 -7.13
CA TYR A 36 -6.12 3.92 -7.98
C TYR A 36 -7.56 4.47 -8.01
N GLY A 37 -8.23 4.36 -9.16
CA GLY A 37 -9.57 4.91 -9.39
C GLY A 37 -9.63 5.73 -10.70
N ASP A 38 -10.71 6.49 -10.89
CA ASP A 38 -10.95 7.26 -12.12
C ASP A 38 -9.84 8.30 -12.41
N ASN A 39 -9.21 8.83 -11.36
CA ASN A 39 -8.05 9.72 -11.46
C ASN A 39 -6.77 9.09 -10.88
N GLY A 40 -6.78 7.77 -10.70
CA GLY A 40 -5.65 7.02 -10.18
C GLY A 40 -4.47 7.05 -11.14
N VAL A 41 -3.27 7.15 -10.58
CA VAL A 41 -2.03 7.22 -11.36
C VAL A 41 -1.49 5.84 -11.75
N LEU A 42 -1.94 4.78 -11.09
CA LEU A 42 -1.57 3.41 -11.42
C LEU A 42 -2.59 2.76 -12.35
N ASP A 43 -2.09 2.10 -13.39
CA ASP A 43 -2.88 1.12 -14.12
C ASP A 43 -3.02 -0.19 -13.32
N SER A 44 -3.87 -1.10 -13.81
CA SER A 44 -4.12 -2.38 -13.15
C SER A 44 -2.88 -3.26 -12.99
N SER A 45 -1.92 -3.18 -13.92
CA SER A 45 -0.69 -3.97 -13.86
C SER A 45 0.30 -3.41 -12.83
N SER A 46 0.49 -2.09 -12.81
CA SER A 46 1.30 -1.40 -11.82
C SER A 46 0.72 -1.52 -10.43
N LEU A 47 -0.62 -1.52 -10.30
CA LEU A 47 -1.28 -1.75 -9.02
C LEU A 47 -0.97 -3.13 -8.46
N VAL A 48 -1.08 -4.19 -9.28
CA VAL A 48 -0.77 -5.56 -8.83
C VAL A 48 0.69 -5.68 -8.39
N GLN A 49 1.63 -5.09 -9.14
CA GLN A 49 3.04 -5.06 -8.75
C GLN A 49 3.27 -4.32 -7.44
N PHE A 50 2.58 -3.19 -7.25
CA PHE A 50 2.65 -2.39 -6.03
C PHE A 50 2.13 -3.17 -4.81
N ILE A 51 1.00 -3.85 -4.94
CA ILE A 51 0.42 -4.66 -3.85
C ILE A 51 1.34 -5.83 -3.52
N ALA A 52 1.92 -6.49 -4.52
CA ALA A 52 2.88 -7.57 -4.29
C ALA A 52 4.12 -7.10 -3.51
N GLY A 53 4.67 -5.92 -3.83
CA GLY A 53 5.79 -5.34 -3.09
C GLY A 53 5.43 -4.99 -1.65
N LEU A 54 4.20 -4.52 -1.40
CA LEU A 54 3.69 -4.31 -0.04
C LEU A 54 3.56 -5.63 0.73
N SER A 55 3.02 -6.68 0.11
CA SER A 55 2.92 -8.02 0.72
C SER A 55 4.27 -8.55 1.12
N GLU A 56 5.25 -8.52 0.21
CA GLU A 56 6.61 -8.98 0.47
C GLU A 56 7.23 -8.23 1.65
N TRP A 57 7.11 -6.89 1.68
CA TRP A 57 7.63 -6.11 2.80
C TRP A 57 6.97 -6.48 4.13
N VAL A 58 5.65 -6.65 4.14
CA VAL A 58 4.91 -7.00 5.35
C VAL A 58 5.35 -8.38 5.85
N GLU A 59 5.48 -9.37 4.97
CA GLU A 59 5.97 -10.71 5.33
C GLU A 59 7.37 -10.67 5.94
N GLU A 60 8.30 -9.93 5.30
CA GLU A 60 9.67 -9.77 5.78
C GLU A 60 9.77 -9.12 7.17
N HIS A 61 8.86 -8.19 7.49
CA HIS A 61 8.99 -7.33 8.67
C HIS A 61 8.04 -7.66 9.82
N THR A 62 7.01 -8.49 9.56
CA THR A 62 6.04 -8.90 10.59
C THR A 62 6.15 -10.35 11.01
N ASN A 63 7.05 -11.14 10.39
CA ASN A 63 7.19 -12.57 10.64
C ASN A 63 5.88 -13.37 10.39
N GLY A 64 4.87 -12.73 9.81
CA GLY A 64 3.54 -13.27 9.55
C GLY A 64 3.34 -13.52 8.07
N ASN A 65 2.58 -14.57 7.75
CA ASN A 65 2.14 -14.86 6.38
C ASN A 65 0.93 -13.96 6.06
N ILE A 66 1.18 -12.67 5.82
CA ILE A 66 0.12 -11.72 5.44
C ILE A 66 0.04 -11.69 3.91
N ASP A 67 -0.86 -12.51 3.38
CA ASP A 67 -1.28 -12.39 1.99
C ASP A 67 -2.31 -11.26 1.85
N LEU A 68 -1.90 -10.11 1.30
CA LEU A 68 -2.80 -8.97 1.08
C LEU A 68 -3.86 -9.28 0.01
N PHE A 69 -3.61 -10.26 -0.88
CA PHE A 69 -4.56 -10.71 -1.90
C PHE A 69 -5.56 -11.76 -1.38
N SER A 70 -5.35 -12.31 -0.18
CA SER A 70 -6.28 -13.30 0.39
C SER A 70 -7.70 -12.77 0.55
N PHE A 71 -7.87 -11.44 0.60
CA PHE A 71 -9.16 -10.75 0.70
C PHE A 71 -9.43 -9.85 -0.52
N MET A 72 -9.44 -10.42 -1.73
CA MET A 72 -9.97 -9.76 -2.93
C MET A 72 -11.50 -9.73 -2.94
N ASP A 73 -12.11 -8.98 -2.03
CA ASP A 73 -13.55 -8.71 -2.07
C ASP A 73 -13.88 -7.49 -2.96
N THR A 74 -15.15 -7.13 -3.06
CA THR A 74 -15.59 -5.94 -3.82
C THR A 74 -15.05 -4.62 -3.29
N GLN A 75 -14.53 -4.59 -2.05
CA GLN A 75 -13.96 -3.43 -1.40
C GLN A 75 -12.42 -3.40 -1.49
N PHE A 76 -11.78 -4.48 -1.93
CA PHE A 76 -10.33 -4.62 -2.02
C PHE A 76 -9.65 -3.42 -2.68
N LEU A 77 -10.11 -3.01 -3.86
CA LEU A 77 -9.52 -1.89 -4.60
C LEU A 77 -9.71 -0.54 -3.88
N TYR A 78 -10.73 -0.40 -3.04
CA TYR A 78 -10.92 0.80 -2.23
C TYR A 78 -9.86 0.92 -1.13
N ASN A 79 -9.35 -0.19 -0.60
CA ASN A 79 -8.24 -0.18 0.34
C ASN A 79 -6.93 0.34 -0.30
N PHE A 80 -6.83 0.30 -1.63
CA PHE A 80 -5.68 0.79 -2.40
C PHE A 80 -5.95 2.10 -3.16
N ARG A 81 -7.04 2.80 -2.82
CA ARG A 81 -7.43 4.06 -3.48
C ARG A 81 -6.42 5.18 -3.24
N ASP A 82 -5.96 5.36 -2.01
CA ASP A 82 -5.10 6.48 -1.61
C ASP A 82 -4.16 6.07 -0.47
N ILE A 83 -3.19 6.93 -0.16
CA ILE A 83 -2.14 6.65 0.82
C ILE A 83 -2.69 6.42 2.25
N THR A 84 -3.79 7.09 2.61
CA THR A 84 -4.43 6.96 3.93
C THR A 84 -5.17 5.63 4.01
N SER A 85 -5.94 5.28 2.98
CA SER A 85 -6.64 4.01 2.87
C SER A 85 -5.68 2.83 2.98
N ILE A 86 -4.55 2.87 2.27
CA ILE A 86 -3.53 1.82 2.32
C ILE A 86 -2.86 1.77 3.70
N SER A 87 -2.53 2.92 4.29
CA SER A 87 -1.92 2.96 5.62
C SER A 87 -2.83 2.35 6.68
N ASN A 88 -4.14 2.64 6.62
CA ASN A 88 -5.13 2.06 7.52
C ASN A 88 -5.27 0.54 7.31
N TYR A 89 -5.31 0.10 6.05
CA TYR A 89 -5.37 -1.31 5.69
C TYR A 89 -4.15 -2.07 6.24
N LEU A 90 -2.95 -1.61 5.92
CA LEU A 90 -1.71 -2.21 6.41
C LEU A 90 -1.64 -2.21 7.94
N SER A 91 -1.98 -1.10 8.60
CA SER A 91 -2.00 -1.03 10.06
C SER A 91 -2.94 -2.08 10.67
N GLY A 92 -4.13 -2.27 10.10
CA GLY A 92 -5.09 -3.27 10.57
C GLY A 92 -4.54 -4.71 10.46
N HIS A 93 -3.91 -5.05 9.33
CA HIS A 93 -3.33 -6.38 9.14
C HIS A 93 -2.10 -6.64 10.02
N ILE A 94 -1.23 -5.64 10.16
CA ILE A 94 -0.02 -5.72 10.98
C ILE A 94 -0.37 -5.84 12.47
N SER A 95 -1.35 -5.08 12.96
CA SER A 95 -1.84 -5.21 14.33
C SER A 95 -2.46 -6.57 14.61
N ASN A 96 -3.17 -7.16 13.63
CA ASN A 96 -3.75 -8.49 13.78
C ASN A 96 -2.73 -9.63 13.71
N ALA A 97 -1.60 -9.45 13.04
CA ALA A 97 -0.52 -10.45 12.97
C ALA A 97 0.42 -10.43 14.19
N SER A 98 0.30 -9.44 15.08
CA SER A 98 1.13 -9.33 16.29
C SER A 98 0.61 -10.16 17.48
N ILE A 99 -0.07 -11.29 17.23
CA ILE A 99 -0.60 -12.22 18.26
C ILE A 99 0.10 -13.57 18.15
#